data_AF-A0A9E8N3A8-F1
#
_entry.id   AF-A0A9E8N3A8-F1
#
_cell.length_a   1.000
_cell.length_b   1.000
_cell.length_c   1.000
_cell.angle_alpha   90.00
_cell.angle_beta   90.00
_cell.angle_gamma   90.00
#
_symmetry.space_group_name_H-M   'P 1'
#
loop_
_entity.id
_entity.type
_entity.pdbx_description
1 polymer ?
#
loop_
_entity_poly.entity_id
_entity_poly.type
_entity_poly.pdbx_seq_one_letter_code
_entity_poly.pdbx_strand_id
1 'polypeptide(L)'
;MQYKVLFHNGKPIPAPKITNAITEFNPSYDRTVRTIIEGSNILTEETFKKNAATLLPNFKMTRAKKSPLFGIKNKNGQVNDPENKLLHCWDSAKEELLFVKSLLINKRIEPRTRALLLLDEETKKQIIHLLWNAFKKLLPITMGKNSYGLVGASKILFSVIPEIVLAIDNAEWLKVFQTVDLGDVINLMANEIKKWEEVTEKYLDHCDSKRELTLPAVYNVMAMNARP
;
A
#
# COMPACT_ATOMS: atom_id res chain seq x y z
N MET A 1 -19.02 -0.26 -15.60
CA MET A 1 -18.88 -1.58 -14.96
C MET A 1 -17.67 -1.50 -14.05
N GLN A 2 -17.85 -1.64 -12.73
CA GLN A 2 -16.73 -1.52 -11.79
C GLN A 2 -15.79 -2.72 -12.00
N TYR A 3 -14.53 -2.44 -12.33
CA TYR A 3 -13.52 -3.48 -12.48
C TYR A 3 -13.37 -4.22 -11.14
N LYS A 4 -13.34 -5.56 -11.16
CA LYS A 4 -13.14 -6.41 -9.98
C LYS A 4 -11.79 -7.10 -10.09
N VAL A 5 -10.93 -6.89 -9.10
CA VAL A 5 -9.55 -7.39 -9.07
C VAL A 5 -9.48 -8.90 -8.83
N LEU A 6 -10.35 -9.43 -7.99
CA LEU A 6 -10.39 -10.85 -7.59
C LEU A 6 -11.51 -11.63 -8.29
N PHE A 7 -12.29 -10.99 -9.17
CA PHE A 7 -13.37 -11.63 -9.91
C PHE A 7 -13.27 -11.34 -11.40
N HIS A 8 -13.47 -12.37 -12.23
CA HIS A 8 -13.55 -12.26 -13.68
C HIS A 8 -14.92 -12.73 -14.15
N ASN A 9 -15.66 -11.87 -14.86
CA ASN A 9 -17.05 -12.13 -15.29
C ASN A 9 -17.96 -12.62 -14.15
N GLY A 10 -17.81 -12.00 -12.97
CA GLY A 10 -18.58 -12.33 -11.76
C GLY A 10 -18.14 -13.61 -11.03
N LYS A 11 -17.18 -14.38 -11.56
CA LYS A 11 -16.64 -15.59 -10.92
C LYS A 11 -15.34 -15.28 -10.18
N PRO A 12 -15.11 -15.85 -8.98
CA PRO A 12 -13.86 -15.65 -8.26
C PRO A 12 -12.68 -16.21 -9.06
N ILE A 13 -11.56 -15.50 -9.07
CA ILE A 13 -10.31 -16.03 -9.61
C ILE A 13 -9.86 -17.20 -8.72
N PRO A 14 -9.57 -18.39 -9.26
CA PRO A 14 -9.14 -19.53 -8.45
C PRO A 14 -7.85 -19.25 -7.68
N ALA A 15 -7.77 -19.69 -6.42
CA ALA A 15 -6.59 -19.51 -5.56
C ALA A 15 -5.26 -19.93 -6.23
N PRO A 16 -5.16 -21.06 -6.96
CA PRO A 16 -3.93 -21.42 -7.66
C PRO A 16 -3.46 -20.38 -8.68
N LYS A 17 -4.39 -19.67 -9.35
CA LYS A 17 -4.02 -18.59 -10.29
C LYS A 17 -3.44 -17.39 -9.55
N ILE A 18 -3.96 -17.07 -8.37
CA ILE A 18 -3.44 -15.99 -7.52
C ILE A 18 -2.04 -16.37 -7.00
N THR A 19 -1.84 -17.61 -6.54
CA THR A 19 -0.52 -18.11 -6.13
C THR A 19 0.51 -18.04 -7.25
N ASN A 20 0.15 -18.42 -8.47
CA ASN A 20 1.04 -18.31 -9.63
C ASN A 20 1.36 -16.84 -9.92
N ALA A 21 0.35 -15.96 -9.92
CA ALA A 21 0.54 -14.53 -10.12
C ALA A 21 1.50 -13.90 -9.09
N ILE A 22 1.45 -14.32 -7.82
CA ILE A 22 2.38 -13.87 -6.77
C ILE A 22 3.79 -14.41 -7.02
N THR A 23 3.90 -15.70 -7.35
CA THR A 23 5.18 -16.39 -7.54
C THR A 23 5.94 -15.87 -8.76
N GLU A 24 5.22 -15.55 -9.83
CA GLU A 24 5.76 -14.99 -11.07
C GLU A 24 5.95 -13.46 -10.99
N PHE A 25 5.47 -12.82 -9.92
CA PHE A 25 5.61 -11.39 -9.75
C PHE A 25 7.07 -10.97 -9.59
N ASN A 26 7.43 -9.81 -10.15
CA ASN A 26 8.82 -9.32 -10.23
C ASN A 26 9.61 -9.56 -8.93
N PRO A 27 10.70 -10.37 -8.94
CA PRO A 27 11.42 -10.73 -7.72
C PRO A 27 12.01 -9.55 -6.95
N SER A 28 12.39 -8.47 -7.64
CA SER A 28 12.91 -7.25 -7.01
C SER A 28 11.81 -6.50 -6.27
N TYR A 29 10.60 -6.49 -6.83
CA TYR A 29 9.43 -5.91 -6.17
C TYR A 29 9.05 -6.72 -4.94
N ASP A 30 8.91 -8.04 -5.07
CA ASP A 30 8.54 -8.94 -3.98
C ASP A 30 9.48 -8.77 -2.77
N ARG A 31 10.79 -8.80 -3.02
CA ARG A 31 11.80 -8.54 -1.98
C ARG A 31 11.62 -7.18 -1.32
N THR A 32 11.42 -6.13 -2.12
CA THR A 32 11.24 -4.77 -1.60
C THR A 32 10.00 -4.71 -0.70
N VAL A 33 8.87 -5.24 -1.14
CA VAL A 33 7.62 -5.21 -0.36
C VAL A 33 7.77 -5.98 0.94
N ARG A 34 8.39 -7.16 0.94
CA ARG A 34 8.65 -7.93 2.17
C ARG A 34 9.54 -7.14 3.14
N THR A 35 10.61 -6.50 2.65
CA THR A 35 11.45 -5.62 3.48
C THR A 35 10.67 -4.45 4.06
N ILE A 36 9.75 -3.85 3.30
CA ILE A 36 8.90 -2.75 3.78
C ILE A 36 7.93 -3.23 4.85
N ILE A 37 7.30 -4.38 4.62
CA ILE A 37 6.42 -5.00 5.61
C ILE A 37 7.25 -5.18 6.88
N GLU A 38 8.30 -6.00 6.87
CA GLU A 38 9.15 -6.22 8.05
C GLU A 38 9.60 -4.92 8.74
N GLY A 39 10.09 -3.95 7.96
CA GLY A 39 10.60 -2.67 8.46
C GLY A 39 9.54 -1.69 9.00
N SER A 40 8.24 -1.92 8.79
CA SER A 40 7.18 -1.01 9.26
C SER A 40 6.49 -1.47 10.56
N ASN A 41 7.13 -2.39 11.31
CA ASN A 41 6.67 -2.80 12.65
C ASN A 41 6.70 -1.64 13.64
N ILE A 42 7.77 -0.84 13.62
CA ILE A 42 7.94 0.33 14.47
C ILE A 42 7.92 1.55 13.57
N LEU A 43 7.12 2.55 13.93
CA LEU A 43 7.05 3.82 13.19
C LEU A 43 7.78 4.92 13.95
N THR A 44 8.89 5.36 13.37
CA THR A 44 9.71 6.51 13.74
C THR A 44 10.02 7.30 12.48
N GLU A 45 10.56 8.51 12.61
CA GLU A 45 11.03 9.27 11.45
C GLU A 45 12.07 8.49 10.64
N GLU A 46 13.01 7.82 11.31
CA GLU A 46 14.07 7.04 10.66
C GLU A 46 13.49 5.88 9.84
N THR A 47 12.61 5.08 10.45
CA THR A 47 11.97 3.94 9.77
C THR A 47 11.05 4.41 8.64
N PHE A 48 10.32 5.51 8.83
CA PHE A 48 9.54 6.17 7.78
C PHE A 48 10.43 6.51 6.57
N LYS A 49 11.52 7.25 6.80
CA LYS A 49 12.42 7.69 5.73
C LYS A 49 13.09 6.50 5.04
N LYS A 50 13.59 5.53 5.82
CA LYS A 50 14.24 4.32 5.30
C LYS A 50 13.29 3.50 4.44
N ASN A 51 12.06 3.27 4.88
CA ASN A 51 11.07 2.50 4.14
C ASN A 51 10.67 3.22 2.84
N ALA A 52 10.31 4.50 2.92
CA ALA A 52 9.97 5.28 1.73
C ALA A 52 11.12 5.32 0.71
N ALA A 53 12.35 5.56 1.17
CA ALA A 53 13.54 5.62 0.32
C ALA A 53 13.94 4.27 -0.29
N THR A 54 13.50 3.15 0.31
CA THR A 54 13.68 1.79 -0.23
C THR A 54 12.61 1.48 -1.28
N LEU A 55 11.36 1.90 -1.04
CA LEU A 55 10.22 1.61 -1.90
C LEU A 55 10.19 2.46 -3.18
N LEU A 56 10.31 3.78 -3.05
CA LEU A 56 10.09 4.73 -4.16
C LEU A 56 10.96 4.47 -5.41
N PRO A 57 12.27 4.11 -5.29
CA PRO A 57 13.10 3.81 -6.45
C PRO A 57 12.65 2.56 -7.23
N ASN A 58 12.13 1.55 -6.53
CA ASN A 58 11.61 0.32 -7.14
C ASN A 58 10.39 0.59 -8.03
N PHE A 59 9.64 1.65 -7.73
CA PHE A 59 8.55 2.16 -8.56
C PHE A 59 8.98 3.24 -9.57
N LYS A 60 10.29 3.41 -9.79
CA LYS A 60 10.86 4.38 -10.74
C LYS A 60 10.52 5.84 -10.45
N MET A 61 10.03 6.15 -9.24
CA MET A 61 9.55 7.50 -8.89
C MET A 61 10.68 8.51 -8.68
N THR A 62 11.90 8.04 -8.45
CA THR A 62 13.03 8.90 -8.05
C THR A 62 14.02 9.16 -9.18
N ARG A 63 13.71 8.68 -10.40
CA ARG A 63 14.65 8.67 -11.56
C ARG A 63 14.66 9.97 -12.35
N ALA A 64 13.49 10.57 -12.58
CA ALA A 64 13.37 11.74 -13.45
C ALA A 64 13.63 13.03 -12.66
N LYS A 65 14.47 13.93 -13.17
CA LYS A 65 14.76 15.24 -12.54
C LYS A 65 13.51 16.09 -12.29
N LYS A 66 12.47 15.91 -13.10
CA LYS A 66 11.17 16.58 -12.95
C LYS A 66 10.23 15.95 -11.92
N SER A 67 10.64 14.83 -11.32
CA SER A 67 9.87 14.18 -10.26
C SER A 67 10.03 14.96 -8.96
N PRO A 68 8.94 15.19 -8.21
CA PRO A 68 9.04 15.80 -6.87
C PRO A 68 9.83 14.93 -5.87
N LEU A 69 10.08 13.66 -6.21
CA LEU A 69 10.81 12.68 -5.40
C LEU A 69 12.19 12.34 -6.01
N PHE A 70 12.72 13.19 -6.88
CA PHE A 70 13.98 12.95 -7.58
C PHE A 70 15.14 12.73 -6.60
N GLY A 71 15.99 11.74 -6.91
CA GLY A 71 17.22 11.49 -6.16
C GLY A 71 17.03 10.75 -4.83
N ILE A 72 15.80 10.59 -4.34
CA ILE A 72 15.51 9.79 -3.14
C ILE A 72 15.95 8.34 -3.37
N LYS A 73 16.72 7.80 -2.41
CA LYS A 73 17.15 6.39 -2.41
C LYS A 73 17.67 5.99 -1.04
N ASN A 74 17.50 4.71 -0.70
CA ASN A 74 18.22 4.06 0.38
C ASN A 74 19.41 3.28 -0.19
N LYS A 75 20.63 3.56 0.28
CA LYS A 75 21.82 2.77 -0.02
C LYS A 75 22.36 2.18 1.28
N ASN A 76 22.20 0.87 1.46
CA ASN A 76 22.71 0.13 2.63
C ASN A 76 22.31 0.75 3.98
N GLY A 77 21.06 1.21 4.09
CA GLY A 77 20.54 1.87 5.30
C GLY A 77 20.74 3.38 5.33
N GLN A 78 21.59 3.95 4.47
CA GLN A 78 21.78 5.39 4.37
C GLN A 78 20.74 6.00 3.42
N VAL A 79 19.88 6.85 3.98
CA VAL A 79 18.86 7.59 3.22
C VAL A 79 19.50 8.82 2.58
N ASN A 80 19.39 8.90 1.26
CA ASN A 80 19.66 10.12 0.51
C ASN A 80 18.31 10.76 0.13
N ASP A 81 18.05 11.96 0.64
CA ASP A 81 16.85 12.76 0.39
C ASP A 81 17.27 14.22 0.14
N PRO A 82 17.70 14.56 -1.09
CA PRO A 82 18.44 15.79 -1.39
C PRO A 82 17.65 17.07 -1.14
N GLU A 83 16.31 16.99 -1.16
CA GLU A 83 15.41 18.13 -0.96
C GLU A 83 14.58 18.00 0.32
N ASN A 84 14.97 17.10 1.25
CA ASN A 84 14.25 16.84 2.50
C ASN A 84 12.74 16.52 2.30
N LYS A 85 12.38 15.92 1.16
CA LYS A 85 10.98 15.64 0.82
C LYS A 85 10.36 14.62 1.77
N LEU A 86 11.13 13.62 2.18
CA LEU A 86 10.66 12.63 3.14
C LEU A 86 10.52 13.23 4.53
N LEU A 87 11.38 14.19 4.91
CA LEU A 87 11.17 14.96 6.15
C LEU A 87 9.87 15.76 6.10
N HIS A 88 9.62 16.49 5.00
CA HIS A 88 8.36 17.23 4.85
C HIS A 88 7.14 16.32 4.85
N CYS A 89 7.23 15.13 4.24
CA CYS A 89 6.16 14.13 4.27
C CYS A 89 5.91 13.63 5.69
N TRP A 90 6.98 13.34 6.43
CA TRP A 90 6.90 12.93 7.83
C TRP A 90 6.23 14.01 8.68
N ASP A 91 6.74 15.25 8.65
CA ASP A 91 6.20 16.34 9.46
C ASP A 91 4.73 16.64 9.15
N SER A 92 4.32 16.48 7.89
CA SER A 92 2.94 16.74 7.49
C SER A 92 1.97 15.65 7.97
N ALA A 93 2.39 14.37 8.01
CA ALA A 93 1.47 13.25 8.22
C ALA A 93 1.72 12.46 9.52
N LYS A 94 2.77 12.77 10.29
CA LYS A 94 3.20 11.96 11.45
C LYS A 94 2.11 11.77 12.50
N GLU A 95 1.30 12.80 12.77
CA GLU A 95 0.26 12.73 13.80
C GLU A 95 -0.77 11.66 13.46
N GLU A 96 -1.33 11.70 12.25
CA GLU A 96 -2.26 10.67 11.78
C GLU A 96 -1.63 9.28 11.75
N LEU A 97 -0.40 9.17 11.25
CA LEU A 97 0.28 7.89 11.08
C LEU A 97 0.61 7.23 12.41
N LEU A 98 1.11 7.99 13.39
CA LEU A 98 1.39 7.52 14.74
C LEU A 98 0.09 7.11 15.44
N PHE A 99 -1.00 7.85 15.25
CA PHE A 99 -2.30 7.49 15.79
C PHE A 99 -2.80 6.16 15.20
N VAL A 100 -2.72 5.98 13.88
CA VAL A 100 -3.11 4.72 13.22
C VAL A 100 -2.28 3.56 13.75
N LYS A 101 -0.95 3.71 13.90
CA LYS A 101 -0.10 2.65 14.48
C LYS A 101 -0.48 2.34 15.93
N SER A 102 -0.73 3.35 16.75
CA SER A 102 -1.23 3.19 18.12
C SER A 102 -2.52 2.35 18.17
N LEU A 103 -3.51 2.66 17.32
CA LEU A 103 -4.76 1.90 17.24
C LEU A 103 -4.50 0.43 16.89
N LEU A 104 -3.64 0.18 15.89
CA LEU A 104 -3.30 -1.18 15.46
C LEU A 104 -2.61 -1.99 16.57
N ILE A 105 -1.68 -1.37 17.31
CA ILE A 105 -0.98 -2.01 18.44
C ILE A 105 -1.96 -2.31 19.57
N ASN A 106 -2.79 -1.33 19.95
CA ASN A 106 -3.72 -1.46 21.07
C ASN A 106 -4.79 -2.54 20.85
N LYS A 107 -5.19 -2.73 19.59
CA LYS A 107 -6.16 -3.77 19.21
C LYS A 107 -5.55 -5.18 19.17
N ARG A 108 -4.25 -5.34 19.45
CA ARG A 108 -3.52 -6.63 19.48
C ARG A 108 -3.79 -7.49 18.25
N ILE A 109 -3.80 -6.86 17.08
CA ILE A 109 -4.18 -7.54 15.84
C ILE A 109 -3.02 -8.43 15.37
N GLU A 110 -3.08 -9.71 15.70
CA GLU A 110 -2.28 -10.75 15.06
C GLU A 110 -3.18 -11.69 14.23
N PRO A 111 -2.81 -12.08 12.99
CA PRO A 111 -1.60 -11.76 12.25
C PRO A 111 -1.71 -10.43 11.49
N ARG A 112 -0.59 -9.72 11.43
CA ARG A 112 -0.36 -8.47 10.67
C ARG A 112 -0.88 -8.50 9.23
N THR A 113 -0.94 -9.68 8.62
CA THR A 113 -1.43 -9.89 7.27
C THR A 113 -2.91 -9.56 7.12
N ARG A 114 -3.71 -9.63 8.19
CA ARG A 114 -5.19 -9.58 8.13
C ARG A 114 -5.84 -8.40 8.85
N ALA A 115 -5.08 -7.37 9.22
CA ALA A 115 -5.63 -6.22 9.95
C ALA A 115 -6.85 -5.57 9.27
N LEU A 116 -6.82 -5.49 7.94
CA LEU A 116 -7.91 -4.96 7.12
C LEU A 116 -9.28 -5.64 7.36
N LEU A 117 -9.29 -6.92 7.74
CA LEU A 117 -10.50 -7.73 7.91
C LEU A 117 -10.87 -8.01 9.37
N LEU A 118 -9.89 -7.94 10.28
CA LEU A 118 -10.08 -8.26 11.70
C LEU A 118 -10.51 -7.06 12.55
N LEU A 119 -10.35 -5.84 12.03
CA LEU A 119 -10.81 -4.62 12.68
C LEU A 119 -12.34 -4.56 12.76
N ASP A 120 -12.87 -4.11 13.89
CA ASP A 120 -14.27 -3.71 13.99
C ASP A 120 -14.56 -2.50 13.08
N GLU A 121 -15.82 -2.38 12.62
CA GLU A 121 -16.23 -1.38 11.62
C GLU A 121 -16.00 0.07 12.09
N GLU A 122 -16.13 0.35 13.39
CA GLU A 122 -15.89 1.68 13.94
C GLU A 122 -14.41 2.04 13.86
N THR A 123 -13.54 1.15 14.35
CA THR A 123 -12.08 1.33 14.29
C THR A 123 -11.60 1.42 12.85
N LYS A 124 -12.15 0.59 11.95
CA LYS A 124 -11.83 0.63 10.52
C LYS A 124 -12.20 1.97 9.89
N LYS A 125 -13.40 2.51 10.17
CA LYS A 125 -13.82 3.84 9.71
C LYS A 125 -12.90 4.94 10.22
N GLN A 126 -12.53 4.89 11.50
CA GLN A 126 -11.59 5.84 12.10
C GLN A 126 -10.22 5.80 11.43
N ILE A 127 -9.66 4.60 11.24
CA ILE A 127 -8.36 4.44 10.57
C ILE A 127 -8.41 4.92 9.12
N ILE A 128 -9.47 4.58 8.38
CA ILE A 128 -9.64 5.04 6.99
C ILE A 128 -9.70 6.58 6.94
N HIS A 129 -10.42 7.22 7.85
CA HIS A 129 -10.48 8.67 7.92
C HIS A 129 -9.11 9.30 8.18
N LEU A 130 -8.34 8.75 9.14
CA LEU A 130 -6.97 9.21 9.44
C LEU A 130 -6.04 9.02 8.25
N LEU A 131 -6.07 7.86 7.60
CA LEU A 131 -5.25 7.58 6.42
C LEU A 131 -5.61 8.49 5.25
N TRP A 132 -6.89 8.82 5.06
CA TRP A 132 -7.32 9.77 4.04
C TRP A 132 -6.82 11.18 4.33
N ASN A 133 -6.84 11.62 5.59
CA ASN A 133 -6.28 12.90 5.98
C ASN A 133 -4.76 12.94 5.75
N ALA A 134 -4.03 11.91 6.18
CA ALA A 134 -2.60 11.77 5.90
C ALA A 134 -2.31 11.81 4.39
N PHE A 135 -3.10 11.07 3.59
CA PHE A 135 -2.97 11.05 2.14
C PHE A 135 -3.10 12.45 1.53
N LYS A 136 -4.16 13.20 1.88
CA LYS A 136 -4.38 14.57 1.40
C LYS A 136 -3.22 15.50 1.77
N LYS A 137 -2.66 15.38 2.98
CA LYS A 137 -1.50 16.17 3.40
C LYS A 137 -0.22 15.83 2.63
N LEU A 138 -0.09 14.60 2.13
CA LEU A 138 1.04 14.18 1.30
C LEU A 138 0.91 14.64 -0.17
N LEU A 139 -0.30 14.95 -0.66
CA LEU A 139 -0.52 15.31 -2.06
C LEU A 139 0.32 16.51 -2.49
N PRO A 140 0.32 17.67 -1.80
CA PRO A 140 1.11 18.83 -2.23
C PRO A 140 2.61 18.57 -2.33
N ILE A 141 3.14 17.67 -1.49
CA ILE A 141 4.57 17.34 -1.46
C ILE A 141 4.95 16.38 -2.59
N THR A 142 4.05 15.47 -2.92
CA THR A 142 4.25 14.42 -3.93
C THR A 142 3.72 14.79 -5.32
N MET A 143 3.04 15.94 -5.42
CA MET A 143 2.55 16.52 -6.67
C MET A 143 3.71 17.07 -7.50
N GLY A 144 3.70 16.76 -8.79
CA GLY A 144 4.64 17.31 -9.76
C GLY A 144 3.90 18.08 -10.83
N LYS A 145 4.63 18.74 -11.74
CA LYS A 145 4.04 19.57 -12.81
C LYS A 145 2.93 18.87 -13.61
N ASN A 146 3.06 17.55 -13.82
CA ASN A 146 2.13 16.74 -14.60
C ASN A 146 1.55 15.54 -13.81
N SER A 147 1.54 15.61 -12.48
CA SER A 147 1.10 14.49 -11.62
C SER A 147 0.38 15.03 -10.38
N TYR A 148 -0.82 14.53 -10.11
CA TYR A 148 -1.63 14.89 -8.93
C TYR A 148 -1.09 14.37 -7.59
N GLY A 149 0.07 13.68 -7.58
CA GLY A 149 0.69 13.17 -6.36
C GLY A 149 0.12 11.87 -5.81
N LEU A 150 -1.05 11.41 -6.30
CA LEU A 150 -1.75 10.21 -5.82
C LEU A 150 -0.85 8.97 -5.68
N VAL A 151 -0.03 8.70 -6.70
CA VAL A 151 0.89 7.55 -6.72
C VAL A 151 2.03 7.70 -5.70
N GLY A 152 2.52 8.92 -5.46
CA GLY A 152 3.55 9.15 -4.46
C GLY A 152 3.00 9.01 -3.05
N ALA A 153 1.87 9.65 -2.79
CA ALA A 153 1.19 9.60 -1.51
C ALA A 153 0.80 8.16 -1.12
N SER A 154 0.24 7.36 -2.05
CA SER A 154 -0.16 5.97 -1.75
C SER A 154 1.04 5.10 -1.38
N LYS A 155 2.19 5.28 -2.05
CA LYS A 155 3.40 4.51 -1.77
C LYS A 155 4.08 4.93 -0.48
N ILE A 156 4.09 6.22 -0.16
CA ILE A 156 4.57 6.70 1.14
C ILE A 156 3.74 6.08 2.26
N LEU A 157 2.40 6.13 2.16
CA LEU A 157 1.53 5.50 3.16
C LEU A 157 1.70 3.98 3.23
N PHE A 158 1.79 3.29 2.08
CA PHE A 158 2.09 1.85 2.05
C PHE A 158 3.40 1.52 2.74
N SER A 159 4.42 2.39 2.62
CA SER A 159 5.73 2.14 3.23
C SER A 159 5.73 2.12 4.76
N VAL A 160 4.63 2.55 5.38
CA VAL A 160 4.47 2.61 6.83
C VAL A 160 3.27 1.84 7.36
N ILE A 161 2.16 1.80 6.62
CA ILE A 161 0.94 1.05 6.96
C ILE A 161 0.58 0.03 5.86
N PRO A 162 1.47 -0.93 5.53
CA PRO A 162 1.20 -1.94 4.51
C PRO A 162 0.11 -2.94 4.92
N GLU A 163 -0.33 -2.92 6.19
CA GLU A 163 -1.39 -3.78 6.70
C GLU A 163 -2.79 -3.37 6.19
N ILE A 164 -2.92 -2.13 5.70
CA ILE A 164 -4.20 -1.52 5.30
C ILE A 164 -4.11 -0.84 3.94
N VAL A 165 -3.02 -0.12 3.68
CA VAL A 165 -2.89 0.71 2.48
C VAL A 165 -2.38 -0.12 1.32
N LEU A 166 -2.77 0.27 0.10
CA LEU A 166 -2.31 -0.33 -1.16
C LEU A 166 -1.29 0.58 -1.86
N ALA A 167 -0.25 0.01 -2.48
CA ALA A 167 0.80 0.75 -3.19
C ALA A 167 0.39 1.11 -4.64
N ILE A 168 -0.68 1.88 -4.79
CA ILE A 168 -1.42 2.08 -6.05
C ILE A 168 -0.59 2.82 -7.12
N ASP A 169 -0.67 2.40 -8.37
CA ASP A 169 -0.11 3.05 -9.55
C ASP A 169 -1.15 3.84 -10.39
N ASN A 170 -0.69 4.54 -11.43
CA ASN A 170 -1.55 5.40 -12.25
C ASN A 170 -2.67 4.62 -12.97
N ALA A 171 -2.37 3.44 -13.50
CA ALA A 171 -3.35 2.66 -14.25
C ALA A 171 -4.38 2.05 -13.31
N GLU A 172 -3.98 1.66 -12.10
CA GLU A 172 -4.90 1.21 -11.05
C GLU A 172 -5.83 2.35 -10.62
N TRP A 173 -5.31 3.54 -10.32
CA TRP A 173 -6.14 4.71 -10.01
C TRP A 173 -7.16 5.01 -11.12
N LEU A 174 -6.71 5.07 -12.37
CA LEU A 174 -7.53 5.51 -13.50
C LEU A 174 -8.48 4.44 -14.05
N LYS A 175 -8.07 3.17 -14.07
CA LYS A 175 -8.80 2.10 -14.79
C LYS A 175 -9.42 1.07 -13.84
N VAL A 176 -8.76 0.77 -12.71
CA VAL A 176 -9.22 -0.25 -11.75
C VAL A 176 -10.15 0.36 -10.72
N PHE A 177 -9.67 1.35 -9.96
CA PHE A 177 -10.41 1.93 -8.85
C PHE A 177 -11.34 3.06 -9.27
N GLN A 178 -10.94 3.86 -10.27
CA GLN A 178 -11.75 4.97 -10.82
C GLN A 178 -12.24 5.96 -9.73
N THR A 179 -11.42 6.17 -8.71
CA THR A 179 -11.63 7.12 -7.62
C THR A 179 -10.31 7.81 -7.28
N VAL A 180 -10.36 8.95 -6.63
CA VAL A 180 -9.19 9.63 -6.03
C VAL A 180 -9.19 9.53 -4.51
N ASP A 181 -10.26 8.99 -3.91
CA ASP A 181 -10.39 8.81 -2.48
C ASP A 181 -9.70 7.50 -2.06
N LEU A 182 -8.68 7.62 -1.20
CA LEU A 182 -7.96 6.44 -0.70
C LEU A 182 -8.87 5.55 0.16
N GLY A 183 -9.81 6.14 0.89
CA GLY A 183 -10.76 5.41 1.72
C GLY A 183 -11.70 4.54 0.89
N ASP A 184 -12.13 5.02 -0.27
CA ASP A 184 -12.88 4.21 -1.24
C ASP A 184 -12.05 3.00 -1.67
N VAL A 185 -10.78 3.20 -2.01
CA VAL A 185 -9.89 2.08 -2.41
C VAL A 185 -9.74 1.05 -1.30
N ILE A 186 -9.52 1.49 -0.05
CA ILE A 186 -9.37 0.59 1.10
C ILE A 186 -10.66 -0.21 1.33
N ASN A 187 -11.82 0.45 1.27
CA ASN A 187 -13.12 -0.21 1.43
C ASN A 187 -13.41 -1.20 0.29
N LEU A 188 -13.15 -0.81 -0.95
CA LEU A 188 -13.32 -1.67 -2.12
C LEU A 188 -12.46 -2.93 -2.00
N MET A 189 -11.17 -2.77 -1.69
CA MET A 189 -10.24 -3.87 -1.45
C MET A 189 -10.74 -4.78 -0.33
N ALA A 190 -11.08 -4.23 0.84
CA ALA A 190 -11.54 -5.04 1.98
C ALA A 190 -12.80 -5.85 1.65
N ASN A 191 -13.79 -5.21 1.02
CA ASN A 191 -15.05 -5.85 0.67
C ASN A 191 -14.86 -6.93 -0.40
N GLU A 192 -13.98 -6.68 -1.39
CA GLU A 192 -13.71 -7.63 -2.45
C GLU A 192 -12.93 -8.85 -1.94
N ILE A 193 -11.94 -8.65 -1.06
CA ILE A 193 -11.23 -9.75 -0.39
C ILE A 193 -12.22 -10.59 0.42
N LYS A 194 -13.02 -9.96 1.29
CA LYS A 194 -14.01 -10.66 2.13
C LYS A 194 -14.95 -11.51 1.27
N LYS A 195 -15.52 -10.93 0.20
CA LYS A 195 -16.40 -11.65 -0.72
C LYS A 195 -15.69 -12.82 -1.42
N TRP A 196 -14.44 -12.63 -1.83
CA TRP A 196 -13.68 -13.69 -2.49
C TRP A 196 -13.42 -14.86 -1.53
N GLU A 197 -13.05 -14.58 -0.28
CA GLU A 197 -12.82 -15.61 0.75
C GLU A 197 -14.11 -16.35 1.10
N GLU A 198 -15.25 -15.65 1.22
CA GLU A 198 -16.56 -16.25 1.47
C GLU A 198 -16.99 -17.21 0.36
N VAL A 199 -16.78 -16.84 -0.91
CA VAL A 199 -17.21 -17.67 -2.06
C VAL A 199 -16.29 -18.86 -2.29
N THR A 200 -14.99 -18.71 -2.00
CA THR A 200 -14.00 -19.77 -2.27
C THR A 200 -13.69 -20.65 -1.07
N GLU A 201 -14.08 -20.23 0.14
CA GLU A 201 -13.71 -20.84 1.41
C GLU A 201 -12.17 -20.96 1.57
N LYS A 202 -11.43 -20.00 0.99
CA LYS A 202 -9.97 -19.89 1.09
C LYS A 202 -9.60 -18.53 1.66
N TYR A 203 -8.48 -18.48 2.37
CA TYR A 203 -7.88 -17.22 2.82
C TYR A 203 -6.94 -16.67 1.76
N LEU A 204 -7.09 -15.40 1.40
CA LEU A 204 -6.32 -14.79 0.31
C LEU A 204 -4.82 -14.69 0.66
N ASP A 205 -4.48 -14.42 1.91
CA ASP A 205 -3.09 -14.36 2.37
C ASP A 205 -2.38 -15.73 2.32
N HIS A 206 -3.12 -16.84 2.29
CA HIS A 206 -2.54 -18.17 2.04
C HIS A 206 -2.11 -18.38 0.59
N CYS A 207 -2.43 -17.47 -0.33
CA CYS A 207 -1.93 -17.54 -1.70
C CYS A 207 -0.44 -17.15 -1.79
N ASP A 208 0.10 -16.41 -0.81
CA ASP A 208 1.54 -16.23 -0.63
C ASP A 208 2.12 -17.45 0.10
N SER A 209 2.89 -18.28 -0.60
CA SER A 209 3.43 -19.52 -0.03
C SER A 209 4.37 -19.28 1.16
N LYS A 210 4.99 -18.10 1.24
CA LYS A 210 5.87 -17.71 2.36
C LYS A 210 5.10 -17.12 3.54
N ARG A 211 3.86 -16.67 3.33
CA ARG A 211 3.00 -16.01 4.33
C ARG A 211 3.62 -14.75 4.94
N GLU A 212 4.35 -13.97 4.16
CA GLU A 212 4.99 -12.72 4.63
C GLU A 212 4.39 -11.47 3.97
N LEU A 213 3.59 -11.63 2.91
CA LEU A 213 2.82 -10.53 2.31
C LEU A 213 1.57 -10.23 3.13
N THR A 214 1.26 -8.93 3.26
CA THR A 214 -0.02 -8.47 3.80
C THR A 214 -1.14 -8.65 2.78
N LEU A 215 -2.40 -8.65 3.22
CA LEU A 215 -3.55 -8.70 2.31
C LEU A 215 -3.51 -7.61 1.22
N PRO A 216 -3.20 -6.33 1.53
CA PRO A 216 -3.00 -5.33 0.49
C PRO A 216 -1.89 -5.68 -0.49
N ALA A 217 -0.76 -6.24 -0.05
CA ALA A 217 0.33 -6.61 -0.95
C ALA A 217 -0.08 -7.74 -1.91
N VAL A 218 -0.79 -8.77 -1.43
CA VAL A 218 -1.35 -9.83 -2.28
C VAL A 218 -2.37 -9.25 -3.27
N TYR A 219 -3.27 -8.40 -2.79
CA TYR A 219 -4.26 -7.73 -3.63
C TYR A 219 -3.59 -6.85 -4.70
N ASN A 220 -2.49 -6.18 -4.38
CA ASN A 220 -1.75 -5.32 -5.31
C ASN A 220 -1.21 -6.10 -6.51
N VAL A 221 -0.71 -7.32 -6.30
CA VAL A 221 -0.26 -8.19 -7.40
C VAL A 221 -1.41 -8.43 -8.39
N MET A 222 -2.59 -8.74 -7.86
CA MET A 222 -3.78 -8.97 -8.68
C MET A 222 -4.28 -7.68 -9.34
N ALA A 223 -4.29 -6.55 -8.62
CA ALA A 223 -4.69 -5.25 -9.16
C ALA A 223 -3.75 -4.80 -10.28
N MET A 224 -2.46 -5.09 -10.15
CA MET A 224 -1.47 -4.85 -11.20
C MET A 224 -1.64 -5.79 -12.40
N ASN A 225 -2.07 -7.04 -12.23
CA ASN A 225 -2.40 -7.95 -13.33
C ASN A 225 -3.71 -7.59 -14.03
N ALA A 226 -4.59 -6.90 -13.31
CA ALA A 226 -5.88 -6.43 -13.79
C ALA A 226 -5.81 -5.19 -14.70
N ARG A 227 -4.67 -4.51 -14.75
CA ARG A 227 -4.51 -3.31 -15.58
C ARG A 227 -4.66 -3.66 -17.08
N PRO A 228 -5.48 -2.92 -17.85
CA PRO A 228 -5.58 -3.06 -19.31
C PRO A 228 -4.34 -2.60 -20.06
#